data_AF-A0A817F6Y9-F1
#
_entry.id   AF-A0A817F6Y9-F1
#
_cell.length_a   1.000
_cell.length_b   1.000
_cell.length_c   1.000
_cell.angle_alpha   90.00
_cell.angle_beta   90.00
_cell.angle_gamma   90.00
#
_symmetry.space_group_name_H-M   'P 1'
#
loop_
_entity.id
_entity.type
_entity.pdbx_description
1 polymer ?
#
loop_
_entity_poly.entity_id
_entity_poly.type
_entity_poly.pdbx_seq_one_letter_code
_entity_poly.pdbx_strand_id
1 'polypeptide(L)'
;MSDLVNDPSVQWQYRNLAILNVTMGFVFPWLVCGLGWGDYRGGYFYAAVLRLLIVHHVTFCVNSLAHYLGDTTFDDKHTPRDHFITAFITLGEGYHNFHHEFPCDYRNALKWFQYDPTKWTIWLFEKLGLAYNLKRFPDNEIRKGEYAMKRKALDKFGKIIIWPKDEEELPVISFEEYQDLASKDTGRVLILIAGFVHDVSNFIDSHPGGRDLLKDHVGKDATVPFHGGQNVNVLIHESKLETGLEVYASQMRHCTMAQAIDVGYRINAKYTILWHFSRRYAKVLFLSETKNDDERQ
;
A
#
# COMPACT_ATOMS: atom_id res chain seq x y z
N MET A 1 -3.88 -34.05 18.57
CA MET A 1 -3.89 -34.70 19.90
C MET A 1 -3.20 -36.05 19.89
N SER A 2 -3.30 -36.88 18.85
CA SER A 2 -2.54 -38.14 18.76
C SER A 2 -1.02 -37.93 18.80
N ASP A 3 -0.54 -36.83 18.24
CA ASP A 3 0.84 -36.36 18.31
C ASP A 3 1.36 -36.21 19.75
N LEU A 4 0.61 -35.52 20.62
CA LEU A 4 0.98 -35.31 22.03
C LEU A 4 0.85 -36.58 22.89
N VAL A 5 -0.10 -37.45 22.55
CA VAL A 5 -0.30 -38.73 23.24
C VAL A 5 0.84 -39.70 22.93
N ASN A 6 1.36 -39.65 21.70
CA ASN A 6 2.41 -40.55 21.25
C ASN A 6 3.83 -40.08 21.63
N ASP A 7 4.02 -38.83 22.06
CA ASP A 7 5.32 -38.33 22.51
C ASP A 7 5.64 -38.81 23.95
N PRO A 8 6.66 -39.67 24.14
CA PRO A 8 6.98 -40.21 25.46
C PRO A 8 7.42 -39.15 26.47
N SER A 9 8.05 -38.07 26.01
CA SER A 9 8.57 -36.99 26.86
C SER A 9 7.42 -36.16 27.43
N VAL A 10 6.44 -35.82 26.58
CA VAL A 10 5.21 -35.13 26.99
C VAL A 10 4.41 -36.00 27.96
N GLN A 11 4.26 -37.30 27.66
CA GLN A 11 3.55 -38.21 28.55
C GLN A 11 4.26 -38.40 29.90
N TRP A 12 5.60 -38.45 29.93
CA TRP A 12 6.37 -38.48 31.16
C TRP A 12 6.16 -37.21 31.99
N GLN A 13 6.22 -36.04 31.35
CA GLN A 13 5.95 -34.76 32.02
C GLN A 13 4.53 -34.74 32.60
N TYR A 14 3.53 -35.18 31.82
CA TYR A 14 2.13 -35.20 32.24
C TYR A 14 1.91 -36.09 33.47
N ARG A 15 2.49 -37.30 33.50
CA ARG A 15 2.39 -38.22 34.65
C ARG A 15 3.05 -37.67 35.91
N ASN A 16 4.10 -36.87 35.77
CA ASN A 16 4.89 -36.34 36.89
C ASN A 16 4.60 -34.85 37.17
N LEU A 17 3.56 -34.28 36.57
CA LEU A 17 3.31 -32.84 36.54
C LEU A 17 3.25 -32.21 37.94
N ALA A 18 2.55 -32.83 38.88
CA ALA A 18 2.44 -32.32 40.24
C ALA A 18 3.79 -32.24 40.94
N ILE A 19 4.62 -33.28 40.81
CA ILE A 19 5.95 -33.34 41.41
C ILE A 19 6.85 -32.29 40.76
N LEU A 20 6.84 -32.19 39.42
CA LEU A 20 7.62 -31.20 38.68
C LEU A 20 7.24 -29.76 39.06
N ASN A 21 5.94 -29.47 39.18
CA ASN A 21 5.47 -28.13 39.54
C ASN A 21 5.91 -27.71 40.95
N VAL A 22 5.84 -28.61 41.93
CA VAL A 22 6.30 -28.30 43.30
C VAL A 22 7.82 -28.17 43.33
N THR A 23 8.53 -29.13 42.74
CA THR A 23 9.99 -29.17 42.79
C THR A 23 10.62 -28.03 42.00
N MET A 24 10.29 -27.84 40.72
CA MET A 24 10.84 -26.77 39.88
C MET A 24 10.22 -25.40 40.16
N GLY A 25 8.96 -25.36 40.61
CA GLY A 25 8.26 -24.12 40.91
C GLY A 25 8.69 -23.49 42.24
N PHE A 26 8.93 -24.31 43.27
CA PHE A 26 9.19 -23.82 44.63
C PHE A 26 10.52 -24.30 45.20
N VAL A 27 10.78 -25.60 45.20
CA VAL A 27 11.95 -26.17 45.89
C VAL A 27 13.26 -25.76 45.22
N PHE A 28 13.32 -25.79 43.89
CA PHE A 28 14.50 -25.42 43.11
C PHE A 28 14.92 -23.96 43.32
N PRO A 29 14.06 -22.94 43.08
CA PRO A 29 14.46 -21.55 43.33
C PRO A 29 14.79 -21.28 44.81
N TRP A 30 14.08 -21.93 45.74
CA TRP A 30 14.38 -21.85 47.17
C TRP A 30 15.79 -22.34 47.51
N LEU A 31 16.17 -23.51 47.00
CA LEU A 31 17.50 -24.10 47.21
C LEU A 31 18.60 -23.32 46.50
N VAL A 32 18.37 -22.83 45.28
CA VAL A 32 19.37 -22.03 44.53
C VAL A 32 19.73 -20.76 45.29
N CYS A 33 18.75 -20.02 45.80
CA CYS A 33 19.01 -18.82 46.60
C CYS A 33 19.66 -19.16 47.95
N GLY A 34 19.20 -20.24 48.60
CA GLY A 34 19.72 -20.69 49.89
C GLY A 34 21.17 -21.18 49.84
N LEU A 35 21.51 -22.01 48.85
CA LEU A 35 22.85 -22.56 48.68
C LEU A 35 23.81 -21.56 48.00
N GLY A 36 23.31 -20.75 47.07
CA GLY A 36 24.13 -19.78 46.33
C GLY A 36 24.42 -18.51 47.13
N TRP A 37 23.40 -17.90 47.74
CA TRP A 37 23.50 -16.61 48.43
C TRP A 37 23.28 -16.70 49.95
N GLY A 38 23.02 -17.89 50.49
CA GLY A 38 22.69 -18.07 51.92
C GLY A 38 21.28 -17.62 52.30
N ASP A 39 20.46 -17.16 51.34
CA ASP A 39 19.16 -16.57 51.61
C ASP A 39 18.00 -17.49 51.19
N TYR A 40 17.69 -18.43 52.06
CA TYR A 40 16.56 -19.34 51.91
C TYR A 40 15.20 -18.61 51.97
N ARG A 41 15.10 -17.53 52.77
CA ARG A 41 13.81 -16.83 52.93
C ARG A 41 13.50 -16.02 51.68
N GLY A 42 14.47 -15.29 51.16
CA GLY A 42 14.33 -14.55 49.91
C GLY A 42 14.05 -15.47 48.72
N GLY A 43 14.72 -16.63 48.66
CA GLY A 43 14.45 -17.65 47.65
C GLY A 43 13.00 -18.13 47.63
N TYR A 44 12.42 -18.38 48.80
CA TYR A 44 11.02 -18.80 48.88
C TYR A 44 10.04 -17.67 48.51
N PHE A 45 10.16 -16.49 49.12
CA PHE A 45 9.17 -15.43 48.91
C PHE A 45 9.28 -14.76 47.54
N TYR A 46 10.49 -14.42 47.09
CA TYR A 46 10.69 -13.67 45.85
C TYR A 46 10.86 -14.61 44.65
N ALA A 47 11.83 -15.53 44.70
CA ALA A 47 12.17 -16.36 43.55
C ALA A 47 11.16 -17.48 43.26
N ALA A 48 10.47 -18.00 44.28
CA ALA A 48 9.38 -18.97 44.08
C ALA A 48 8.01 -18.27 43.98
N VAL A 49 7.50 -17.72 45.09
CA VAL A 49 6.10 -17.26 45.19
C VAL A 49 5.82 -16.03 44.32
N LEU A 50 6.55 -14.93 44.54
CA LEU A 50 6.30 -13.68 43.80
C LEU A 50 6.55 -13.84 42.30
N ARG A 51 7.64 -14.52 41.91
CA ARG A 51 7.91 -14.85 40.51
C ARG A 51 6.75 -15.62 39.89
N LEU A 52 6.24 -16.67 40.55
CA LEU A 52 5.09 -17.43 40.03
C LEU A 52 3.87 -16.54 39.87
N LEU A 53 3.57 -15.70 40.86
CA LEU A 53 2.47 -14.75 40.77
C LEU A 53 2.62 -13.84 39.55
N ILE A 54 3.77 -13.21 39.36
CA ILE A 54 4.03 -12.30 38.24
C ILE A 54 3.91 -13.03 36.90
N VAL A 55 4.54 -14.20 36.76
CA VAL A 55 4.49 -15.01 35.53
C VAL A 55 3.04 -15.35 35.17
N HIS A 56 2.22 -15.79 36.12
CA HIS A 56 0.81 -16.09 35.86
C HIS A 56 0.03 -14.84 35.43
N HIS A 57 0.23 -13.70 36.08
CA HIS A 57 -0.44 -12.45 35.71
C HIS A 57 -0.07 -12.03 34.29
N VAL A 58 1.22 -12.11 33.94
CA VAL A 58 1.73 -11.82 32.59
C VAL A 58 1.16 -12.79 31.56
N THR A 59 1.17 -14.09 31.82
CA THR A 59 0.64 -15.09 30.88
C THR A 59 -0.85 -14.90 30.66
N PHE A 60 -1.64 -14.72 31.72
CA PHE A 60 -3.08 -14.57 31.60
C PHE A 60 -3.49 -13.21 31.02
N CYS A 61 -2.70 -12.14 31.25
CA CYS A 61 -3.01 -10.85 30.67
C CYS A 61 -2.84 -10.82 29.15
N VAL A 62 -2.08 -11.74 28.53
CA VAL A 62 -2.03 -11.89 27.05
C VAL A 62 -3.45 -12.01 26.49
N ASN A 63 -4.25 -12.91 27.08
CA ASN A 63 -5.62 -13.20 26.63
C ASN A 63 -6.58 -12.01 26.77
N SER A 64 -6.19 -10.94 27.46
CA SER A 64 -6.96 -9.70 27.58
C SER A 64 -6.32 -8.58 26.77
N LEU A 65 -5.06 -8.26 27.07
CA LEU A 65 -4.34 -7.12 26.52
C LEU A 65 -4.12 -7.25 25.01
N ALA A 66 -3.78 -8.46 24.55
CA ALA A 66 -3.54 -8.73 23.13
C ALA A 66 -4.82 -8.81 22.30
N HIS A 67 -6.00 -8.85 22.93
CA HIS A 67 -7.30 -8.77 22.24
C HIS A 67 -7.94 -7.37 22.29
N TYR A 68 -7.39 -6.47 23.12
CA TYR A 68 -7.92 -5.12 23.32
C TYR A 68 -7.00 -4.03 22.76
N LEU A 69 -5.69 -4.13 22.94
CA LEU A 69 -4.72 -3.11 22.53
C LEU A 69 -3.87 -3.58 21.35
N GLY A 70 -3.73 -2.73 20.34
CA GLY A 70 -2.80 -2.94 19.23
C GLY A 70 -3.43 -2.75 17.86
N ASP A 71 -2.74 -3.25 16.85
CA ASP A 71 -3.11 -3.14 15.43
C ASP A 71 -3.58 -4.49 14.86
N THR A 72 -4.49 -4.44 13.89
CA THR A 72 -4.94 -5.60 13.10
C THR A 72 -4.19 -5.61 11.76
N THR A 73 -2.94 -6.05 11.78
CA THR A 73 -2.02 -5.94 10.62
C THR A 73 -2.36 -6.91 9.49
N PHE A 74 -2.80 -8.13 9.82
CA PHE A 74 -2.97 -9.25 8.89
C PHE A 74 -4.43 -9.69 8.74
N ASP A 75 -5.22 -9.66 9.82
CA ASP A 75 -6.66 -9.94 9.80
C ASP A 75 -7.40 -9.05 10.81
N ASP A 76 -8.63 -8.67 10.49
CA ASP A 76 -9.50 -7.87 11.38
C ASP A 76 -10.87 -8.51 11.63
N LYS A 77 -11.06 -9.77 11.22
CA LYS A 77 -12.29 -10.54 11.54
C LYS A 77 -12.31 -10.96 13.01
N HIS A 78 -11.13 -11.15 13.59
CA HIS A 78 -10.95 -11.57 14.97
C HIS A 78 -10.41 -10.43 15.85
N THR A 79 -10.49 -10.61 17.16
CA THR A 79 -10.01 -9.65 18.16
C THR A 79 -8.49 -9.61 18.41
N PRO A 80 -7.65 -10.61 18.08
CA PRO A 80 -6.20 -10.55 18.29
C PRO A 80 -5.55 -9.34 17.62
N ARG A 81 -4.65 -8.67 18.33
CA ARG A 81 -3.95 -7.46 17.90
C ARG A 81 -2.45 -7.56 18.15
N ASP A 82 -1.68 -6.90 17.31
CA ASP A 82 -0.24 -6.76 17.46
C ASP A 82 0.07 -5.53 18.32
N HIS A 83 0.83 -5.71 19.41
CA HIS A 83 1.23 -4.60 20.28
C HIS A 83 2.61 -4.81 20.91
N PHE A 84 3.51 -3.85 20.71
CA PHE A 84 4.90 -3.93 21.15
C PHE A 84 5.06 -4.04 22.67
N ILE A 85 4.33 -3.23 23.46
CA ILE A 85 4.44 -3.26 24.92
C ILE A 85 3.94 -4.60 25.45
N THR A 86 2.85 -5.11 24.87
CA THR A 86 2.34 -6.44 25.20
C THR A 86 3.43 -7.47 24.92
N ALA A 87 4.05 -7.43 23.74
CA ALA A 87 5.13 -8.35 23.37
C ALA A 87 6.35 -8.24 24.29
N PHE A 88 6.67 -7.04 24.79
CA PHE A 88 7.76 -6.86 25.75
C PHE A 88 7.47 -7.57 27.07
N ILE A 89 6.29 -7.34 27.64
CA ILE A 89 5.87 -7.93 28.91
C ILE A 89 5.72 -9.45 28.78
N THR A 90 5.23 -9.93 27.64
CA THR A 90 4.88 -11.33 27.41
C THR A 90 5.96 -12.12 26.65
N LEU A 91 7.16 -11.55 26.54
CA LEU A 91 8.32 -12.19 25.89
C LEU A 91 8.07 -12.63 24.44
N GLY A 92 7.33 -11.83 23.66
CA GLY A 92 7.10 -12.02 22.22
C GLY A 92 5.65 -12.33 21.85
N GLU A 93 4.83 -12.81 22.79
CA GLU A 93 3.44 -13.24 22.55
C GLU A 93 2.46 -12.10 22.20
N GLY A 94 2.91 -10.84 22.24
CA GLY A 94 2.07 -9.67 21.96
C GLY A 94 1.88 -9.34 20.48
N TYR A 95 2.57 -10.02 19.58
CA TYR A 95 2.27 -9.98 18.14
C TYR A 95 1.17 -11.00 17.81
N HIS A 96 0.03 -10.82 18.47
CA HIS A 96 -1.01 -11.83 18.56
C HIS A 96 -1.85 -11.90 17.28
N ASN A 97 -1.93 -10.82 16.50
CA ASN A 97 -2.60 -10.85 15.20
C ASN A 97 -1.84 -11.74 14.22
N PHE A 98 -0.50 -11.60 14.17
CA PHE A 98 0.35 -12.49 13.37
C PHE A 98 0.24 -13.95 13.84
N HIS A 99 0.33 -14.19 15.15
CA HIS A 99 0.26 -15.56 15.71
C HIS A 99 -1.05 -16.27 15.37
N HIS A 100 -2.19 -15.57 15.44
CA HIS A 100 -3.50 -16.17 15.12
C HIS A 100 -3.72 -16.38 13.62
N GLU A 101 -3.22 -15.48 12.78
CA GLU A 101 -3.34 -15.63 11.32
C GLU A 101 -2.40 -16.71 10.77
N PHE A 102 -1.21 -16.86 11.37
CA PHE A 102 -0.16 -17.78 10.91
C PHE A 102 0.32 -18.74 12.02
N PRO A 103 -0.56 -19.60 12.57
CA PRO A 103 -0.28 -20.39 13.79
C PRO A 103 0.81 -21.46 13.62
N CYS A 104 1.13 -21.83 12.39
CA CYS A 104 2.19 -22.78 12.08
C CYS A 104 3.57 -22.12 11.92
N ASP A 105 3.70 -20.79 11.95
CA ASP A 105 5.00 -20.11 11.98
C ASP A 105 5.61 -20.25 13.37
N TYR A 106 6.89 -20.58 13.46
CA TYR A 106 7.56 -20.65 14.77
C TYR A 106 7.79 -19.27 15.40
N ARG A 107 7.66 -18.18 14.61
CA ARG A 107 7.86 -16.80 15.06
C ARG A 107 6.53 -16.24 15.55
N ASN A 108 6.55 -15.48 16.64
CA ASN A 108 5.42 -14.61 16.97
C ASN A 108 5.55 -13.26 16.26
N ALA A 109 6.79 -12.76 16.10
CA ALA A 109 7.05 -11.51 15.40
C ALA A 109 7.73 -11.73 14.05
N LEU A 110 7.07 -11.27 12.99
CA LEU A 110 7.50 -11.43 11.59
C LEU A 110 8.86 -10.79 11.30
N LYS A 111 9.04 -9.52 11.67
CA LYS A 111 10.23 -8.73 11.32
C LYS A 111 11.39 -9.10 12.25
N TRP A 112 12.61 -9.07 11.70
CA TRP A 112 13.81 -9.46 12.46
C TRP A 112 14.06 -8.58 13.69
N PHE A 113 13.73 -7.28 13.60
CA PHE A 113 13.93 -6.29 14.67
C PHE A 113 12.77 -6.24 15.68
N GLN A 114 11.64 -6.87 15.40
CA GLN A 114 10.52 -6.93 16.35
C GLN A 114 10.92 -7.81 17.53
N TYR A 115 10.63 -7.32 18.74
CA TYR A 115 11.03 -7.94 20.00
C TYR A 115 10.33 -9.28 20.20
N ASP A 116 11.08 -10.35 20.07
CA ASP A 116 10.59 -11.71 20.20
C ASP A 116 11.76 -12.60 20.64
N PRO A 117 12.02 -12.66 21.97
CA PRO A 117 13.13 -13.45 22.51
C PRO A 117 12.93 -14.95 22.29
N THR A 118 11.69 -15.45 22.19
CA THR A 118 11.44 -16.87 21.91
C THR A 118 11.86 -17.23 20.48
N LYS A 119 11.53 -16.39 19.48
CA LYS A 119 12.05 -16.52 18.11
C LYS A 119 13.57 -16.57 18.06
N TRP A 120 14.25 -15.67 18.76
CA TRP A 120 15.72 -15.64 18.75
C TRP A 120 16.32 -16.85 19.45
N THR A 121 15.70 -17.32 20.53
CA THR A 121 16.13 -18.53 21.26
C THR A 121 15.98 -19.77 20.39
N ILE A 122 14.84 -19.95 19.73
CA ILE A 122 14.60 -21.08 18.82
C ILE A 122 15.56 -21.02 17.61
N TRP A 123 15.78 -19.83 17.05
CA TRP A 123 16.75 -19.64 15.97
C TRP A 123 18.17 -20.00 16.41
N LEU A 124 18.58 -19.62 17.62
CA LEU A 124 19.87 -20.03 18.18
C LEU A 124 19.96 -21.55 18.33
N PHE A 125 18.90 -22.20 18.82
CA PHE A 125 18.84 -23.66 18.93
C PHE A 125 18.91 -24.36 17.57
N GLU A 126 18.35 -23.78 16.50
CA GLU A 126 18.58 -24.27 15.14
C GLU A 126 20.06 -24.20 14.76
N LYS A 127 20.74 -23.07 15.03
CA LYS A 127 22.17 -22.92 14.71
C LYS A 127 23.07 -23.86 15.50
N LEU A 128 22.66 -24.22 16.72
CA LEU A 128 23.36 -25.19 17.55
C LEU A 128 22.97 -26.65 17.22
N GLY A 129 22.03 -26.89 16.30
CA GLY A 129 21.55 -28.23 15.96
C GLY A 129 20.62 -28.86 17.00
N LEU A 130 20.13 -28.09 17.96
CA LEU A 130 19.17 -28.51 19.00
C LEU A 130 17.72 -28.47 18.50
N ALA A 131 17.43 -27.65 17.49
CA ALA A 131 16.14 -27.58 16.82
C ALA A 131 16.31 -27.75 15.31
N TYR A 132 15.30 -28.30 14.65
CA TYR A 132 15.31 -28.56 13.21
C TYR A 132 13.91 -28.40 12.64
N ASN A 133 13.82 -28.30 11.30
CA ASN A 133 12.56 -28.19 10.56
C ASN A 133 11.66 -27.03 11.04
N LEU A 134 12.26 -25.85 11.22
CA LEU A 134 11.53 -24.64 11.60
C LEU A 134 10.53 -24.26 10.52
N LYS A 135 9.25 -24.29 10.87
CA LYS A 135 8.16 -23.92 9.96
C LYS A 135 8.03 -22.40 9.88
N ARG A 136 8.01 -21.88 8.66
CA ARG A 136 7.75 -20.47 8.35
C ARG A 136 6.71 -20.40 7.25
N PHE A 137 5.80 -19.44 7.34
CA PHE A 137 4.90 -19.18 6.23
C PHE A 137 5.67 -18.53 5.06
N PRO A 138 5.31 -18.83 3.81
CA PRO A 138 5.88 -18.15 2.65
C PRO A 138 5.60 -16.65 2.72
N ASP A 139 6.62 -15.82 2.49
CA ASP A 139 6.51 -14.36 2.58
C ASP A 139 5.41 -13.79 1.67
N ASN A 140 5.13 -14.44 0.54
CA ASN A 140 4.06 -14.03 -0.37
C ASN A 140 2.67 -14.16 0.26
N GLU A 141 2.40 -15.22 1.02
CA GLU A 141 1.11 -15.41 1.69
C GLU A 141 0.90 -14.38 2.80
N ILE A 142 1.96 -14.09 3.55
CA ILE A 142 1.95 -13.05 4.58
C ILE A 142 1.66 -11.68 3.94
N ARG A 143 2.33 -11.35 2.84
CA ARG A 143 2.11 -10.10 2.09
C ARG A 143 0.71 -9.99 1.50
N LYS A 144 0.07 -11.10 1.12
CA LYS A 144 -1.34 -11.08 0.68
C LYS A 144 -2.27 -10.64 1.80
N GLY A 145 -2.04 -11.11 3.03
CA GLY A 145 -2.78 -10.65 4.23
C GLY A 145 -2.60 -9.15 4.46
N GLU A 146 -1.36 -8.67 4.49
CA GLU A 146 -1.07 -7.22 4.61
C GLU A 146 -1.71 -6.39 3.49
N TYR A 147 -1.67 -6.90 2.25
CA TYR A 147 -2.28 -6.24 1.09
C TYR A 147 -3.80 -6.16 1.22
N ALA A 148 -4.45 -7.25 1.65
CA ALA A 148 -5.90 -7.27 1.86
C ALA A 148 -6.34 -6.22 2.89
N MET A 149 -5.60 -6.11 4.01
CA MET A 149 -5.85 -5.10 5.04
C MET A 149 -5.63 -3.68 4.54
N LYS A 150 -4.55 -3.42 3.79
CA LYS A 150 -4.31 -2.11 3.17
C LYS A 150 -5.39 -1.75 2.16
N ARG A 151 -5.82 -2.69 1.31
CA ARG A 151 -6.91 -2.46 0.36
C ARG A 151 -8.20 -2.10 1.08
N LYS A 152 -8.56 -2.82 2.16
CA LYS A 152 -9.73 -2.50 2.99
C LYS A 152 -9.67 -1.10 3.59
N ALA A 153 -8.48 -0.67 4.06
CA ALA A 153 -8.27 0.68 4.55
C ALA A 153 -8.41 1.73 3.44
N LEU A 154 -7.86 1.48 2.26
CA LEU A 154 -8.01 2.33 1.08
C LEU A 154 -9.46 2.42 0.62
N ASP A 155 -10.20 1.31 0.59
CA ASP A 155 -11.62 1.30 0.20
C ASP A 155 -12.45 2.16 1.17
N LYS A 156 -12.16 2.09 2.48
CA LYS A 156 -12.81 2.93 3.48
C LYS A 156 -12.50 4.41 3.26
N PHE A 157 -11.25 4.74 2.93
CA PHE A 157 -10.85 6.11 2.62
C PHE A 157 -11.47 6.60 1.30
N GLY A 158 -11.51 5.74 0.28
CA GLY A 158 -12.09 6.00 -1.03
C GLY A 158 -13.57 6.36 -0.99
N LYS A 159 -14.32 5.85 -0.02
CA LYS A 159 -15.74 6.21 0.21
C LYS A 159 -15.94 7.64 0.74
N ILE A 160 -14.92 8.25 1.32
CA ILE A 160 -14.97 9.63 1.82
C ILE A 160 -14.68 10.60 0.66
N ILE A 161 -13.96 10.13 -0.36
CA ILE A 161 -13.61 10.93 -1.54
C ILE A 161 -14.84 11.02 -2.45
N ILE A 162 -15.17 12.26 -2.84
CA ILE A 162 -16.17 12.52 -3.87
C ILE A 162 -15.46 12.37 -5.22
N TRP A 163 -15.82 11.32 -5.94
CA TRP A 163 -15.36 11.09 -7.31
C TRP A 163 -16.28 11.82 -8.29
N PRO A 164 -15.75 12.29 -9.44
CA PRO A 164 -16.60 12.73 -10.53
C PRO A 164 -17.53 11.59 -10.95
N LYS A 165 -18.73 11.94 -11.41
CA LYS A 165 -19.67 10.97 -11.95
C LYS A 165 -19.09 10.34 -13.21
N ASP A 166 -19.42 9.07 -13.43
CA ASP A 166 -19.10 8.39 -14.68
C ASP A 166 -19.82 9.08 -15.86
N GLU A 167 -19.22 8.99 -17.05
CA GLU A 167 -19.74 9.63 -18.28
C GLU A 167 -21.20 9.27 -18.55
N GLU A 168 -21.57 8.02 -18.28
CA GLU A 168 -22.90 7.45 -18.51
C GLU A 168 -23.98 8.07 -17.60
N GLU A 169 -23.60 8.65 -16.46
CA GLU A 169 -24.50 9.30 -15.51
C GLU A 169 -24.64 10.81 -15.76
N LEU A 170 -23.86 11.38 -16.68
CA LEU A 170 -23.91 12.80 -17.01
C LEU A 170 -25.11 13.11 -17.91
N PRO A 171 -25.79 14.26 -17.71
CA PRO A 171 -26.88 14.67 -18.57
C PRO A 171 -26.35 15.00 -19.97
N VAL A 172 -26.96 14.39 -20.98
CA VAL A 172 -26.71 14.74 -22.38
C VAL A 172 -27.55 15.97 -22.71
N ILE A 173 -26.89 17.03 -23.17
CA ILE A 173 -27.54 18.25 -23.65
C ILE A 173 -27.18 18.46 -25.12
N SER A 174 -28.09 19.08 -25.88
CA SER A 174 -27.80 19.43 -27.26
C SER A 174 -26.80 20.59 -27.32
N PHE A 175 -26.13 20.75 -28.46
CA PHE A 175 -25.21 21.87 -28.66
C PHE A 175 -25.93 23.24 -28.60
N GLU A 176 -27.18 23.29 -29.08
CA GLU A 176 -28.03 24.49 -29.04
C GLU A 176 -28.41 24.84 -27.60
N GLU A 177 -28.81 23.85 -26.79
CA GLU A 177 -29.08 24.04 -25.36
C GLU A 177 -27.84 24.49 -24.59
N TYR A 178 -26.67 23.93 -24.91
CA TYR A 178 -25.39 24.36 -24.35
C TYR A 178 -25.10 25.84 -24.65
N GLN A 179 -25.27 26.28 -25.89
CA GLN A 179 -25.06 27.69 -26.28
C GLN A 179 -26.05 28.62 -25.61
N ASP A 180 -27.31 28.20 -25.50
CA ASP A 180 -28.36 28.93 -24.79
C ASP A 180 -28.03 29.10 -23.30
N LEU A 181 -27.54 28.04 -22.65
CA LEU A 181 -27.12 28.08 -21.24
C LEU A 181 -25.92 29.01 -21.05
N ALA A 182 -24.93 28.97 -21.96
CA ALA A 182 -23.74 29.81 -21.89
C ALA A 182 -24.04 31.31 -22.18
N SER A 183 -25.09 31.61 -22.96
CA SER A 183 -25.44 32.98 -23.34
C SER A 183 -26.47 33.64 -22.41
N LYS A 184 -27.42 32.88 -21.86
CA LYS A 184 -28.49 33.41 -20.99
C LYS A 184 -28.09 33.51 -19.53
N ASP A 185 -27.24 32.60 -19.04
CA ASP A 185 -26.83 32.56 -17.63
C ASP A 185 -25.51 33.32 -17.41
N THR A 186 -25.59 34.64 -17.27
CA THR A 186 -24.42 35.54 -17.16
C THR A 186 -23.48 35.25 -15.98
N GLY A 187 -23.89 34.41 -15.03
CA GLY A 187 -23.06 33.98 -13.90
C GLY A 187 -22.19 32.75 -14.18
N ARG A 188 -22.42 32.02 -15.27
CA ARG A 188 -21.75 30.74 -15.55
C ARG A 188 -20.85 30.80 -16.77
N VAL A 189 -19.64 30.28 -16.62
CA VAL A 189 -18.62 30.20 -17.67
C VAL A 189 -18.53 28.74 -18.10
N LEU A 190 -19.22 28.40 -19.19
CA LEU A 190 -19.31 27.03 -19.70
C LEU A 190 -18.46 26.85 -20.97
N ILE A 191 -17.59 25.84 -20.97
CA ILE A 191 -16.68 25.52 -22.08
C ILE A 191 -16.80 24.04 -22.43
N LEU A 192 -16.90 23.72 -23.72
CA LEU A 192 -16.93 22.33 -24.19
C LEU A 192 -15.51 21.85 -24.50
N ILE A 193 -15.09 20.72 -23.92
CA ILE A 193 -13.77 20.11 -24.13
C ILE A 193 -13.96 18.60 -24.24
N ALA A 194 -13.47 18.02 -25.33
CA ALA A 194 -13.51 16.59 -25.63
C ALA A 194 -14.92 15.97 -25.47
N GLY A 195 -15.97 16.72 -25.84
CA GLY A 195 -17.37 16.28 -25.72
C GLY A 195 -18.02 16.51 -24.35
N PHE A 196 -17.28 17.01 -23.35
CA PHE A 196 -17.80 17.33 -22.02
C PHE A 196 -17.95 18.84 -21.84
N VAL A 197 -19.05 19.27 -21.21
CA VAL A 197 -19.26 20.67 -20.84
C VAL A 197 -18.73 20.90 -19.43
N HIS A 198 -17.74 21.79 -19.31
CA HIS A 198 -17.11 22.16 -18.05
C HIS A 198 -17.60 23.52 -17.57
N ASP A 199 -18.04 23.60 -16.32
CA ASP A 199 -18.29 24.86 -15.63
C ASP A 199 -17.00 25.33 -14.95
N VAL A 200 -16.36 26.33 -15.55
CA VAL A 200 -15.09 26.89 -15.09
C VAL A 200 -15.27 28.20 -14.32
N SER A 201 -16.49 28.55 -13.92
CA SER A 201 -16.79 29.85 -13.28
C SER A 201 -15.92 30.13 -12.05
N ASN A 202 -15.69 29.12 -11.22
CA ASN A 202 -14.86 29.23 -10.01
C ASN A 202 -13.36 29.10 -10.30
N PHE A 203 -12.99 28.61 -11.48
CA PHE A 203 -11.60 28.36 -11.86
C PHE A 203 -11.03 29.47 -12.74
N ILE A 204 -11.88 30.25 -13.42
CA ILE A 204 -11.49 31.19 -14.46
C ILE A 204 -10.44 32.22 -13.99
N ASP A 205 -10.52 32.68 -12.74
CA ASP A 205 -9.60 33.67 -12.16
C ASP A 205 -8.28 33.05 -11.67
N SER A 206 -8.27 31.73 -11.43
CA SER A 206 -7.09 30.97 -11.00
C SER A 206 -6.43 30.20 -12.14
N HIS A 207 -6.96 30.33 -13.36
CA HIS A 207 -6.42 29.66 -14.54
C HIS A 207 -5.00 30.17 -14.83
N PRO A 208 -3.98 29.28 -14.92
CA PRO A 208 -2.57 29.67 -15.03
C PRO A 208 -2.24 30.41 -16.34
N GLY A 209 -3.03 30.21 -17.39
CA GLY A 209 -2.90 30.94 -18.67
C GLY A 209 -3.63 32.29 -18.70
N GLY A 210 -4.28 32.70 -17.61
CA GLY A 210 -5.07 33.92 -17.52
C GLY A 210 -6.55 33.73 -17.89
N ARG A 211 -7.38 34.68 -17.44
CA ARG A 211 -8.85 34.68 -17.57
C ARG A 211 -9.34 34.80 -19.01
N ASP A 212 -8.61 35.54 -19.84
CA ASP A 212 -9.08 35.90 -21.19
C ASP A 212 -9.08 34.70 -22.14
N LEU A 213 -8.14 33.77 -21.98
CA LEU A 213 -8.10 32.52 -22.77
C LEU A 213 -9.38 31.69 -22.64
N LEU A 214 -9.96 31.65 -21.44
CA LEU A 214 -11.20 30.92 -21.18
C LEU A 214 -12.43 31.71 -21.63
N LYS A 215 -12.41 33.05 -21.49
CA LYS A 215 -13.51 33.92 -21.93
C LYS A 215 -13.78 33.83 -23.43
N ASP A 216 -12.74 33.74 -24.24
CA ASP A 216 -12.87 33.70 -25.71
C ASP A 216 -13.60 32.45 -26.22
N HIS A 217 -13.65 31.41 -25.37
CA HIS A 217 -14.20 30.09 -25.67
C HIS A 217 -15.50 29.77 -24.91
N VAL A 218 -16.11 30.75 -24.25
CA VAL A 218 -17.42 30.55 -23.60
C VAL A 218 -18.48 30.26 -24.66
N GLY A 219 -19.24 29.18 -24.46
CA GLY A 219 -20.26 28.71 -25.41
C GLY A 219 -19.71 28.11 -26.70
N LYS A 220 -18.41 27.77 -26.74
CA LYS A 220 -17.74 27.17 -27.90
C LYS A 220 -17.03 25.88 -27.53
N ASP A 221 -16.72 25.09 -28.55
CA ASP A 221 -15.83 23.94 -28.44
C ASP A 221 -14.37 24.40 -28.35
N ALA A 222 -13.77 24.21 -27.17
CA ALA A 222 -12.38 24.52 -26.86
C ALA A 222 -11.48 23.28 -26.88
N THR A 223 -11.94 22.14 -27.40
CA THR A 223 -11.16 20.89 -27.46
C THR A 223 -9.81 21.10 -28.16
N VAL A 224 -9.83 21.78 -29.32
CA VAL A 224 -8.60 22.03 -30.08
C VAL A 224 -7.62 22.95 -29.31
N PRO A 225 -8.03 24.13 -28.81
CA PRO A 225 -7.13 24.96 -28.02
C PRO A 225 -6.69 24.31 -26.69
N PHE A 226 -7.50 23.44 -26.08
CA PHE A 226 -7.12 22.69 -24.88
C PHE A 226 -5.96 21.71 -25.12
N HIS A 227 -5.88 21.10 -26.30
CA HIS A 227 -4.83 20.13 -26.65
C HIS A 227 -3.51 20.74 -27.15
N GLY A 228 -3.34 22.06 -27.13
CA GLY A 228 -2.06 22.68 -27.53
C GLY A 228 -2.14 24.09 -28.11
N GLY A 229 -3.27 24.78 -27.97
CA GLY A 229 -3.52 26.06 -28.62
C GLY A 229 -3.83 25.90 -30.13
N GLN A 230 -4.13 27.02 -30.79
CA GLN A 230 -4.14 27.12 -32.25
C GLN A 230 -3.25 28.31 -32.63
N ASN A 231 -2.56 28.22 -33.77
CA ASN A 231 -1.68 29.28 -34.32
C ASN A 231 -0.49 29.63 -33.40
N VAL A 232 0.16 28.63 -32.81
CA VAL A 232 1.34 28.85 -31.95
C VAL A 232 2.61 29.05 -32.78
N ASN A 233 3.51 29.93 -32.35
CA ASN A 233 4.80 30.11 -33.04
C ASN A 233 5.72 28.89 -32.88
N VAL A 234 5.74 28.30 -31.69
CA VAL A 234 6.59 27.14 -31.36
C VAL A 234 5.79 26.16 -30.52
N LEU A 235 5.67 24.92 -30.98
CA LEU A 235 5.19 23.78 -30.20
C LEU A 235 6.39 22.98 -29.69
N ILE A 236 6.44 22.67 -28.40
CA ILE A 236 7.38 21.69 -27.85
C ILE A 236 6.56 20.46 -27.44
N HIS A 237 6.73 19.35 -28.16
CA HIS A 237 5.93 18.15 -27.94
C HIS A 237 6.82 16.95 -27.61
N GLU A 238 6.35 16.12 -26.67
CA GLU A 238 7.01 14.87 -26.34
C GLU A 238 6.88 13.87 -27.50
N SER A 239 8.00 13.24 -27.88
CA SER A 239 8.01 12.13 -28.84
C SER A 239 8.99 11.05 -28.40
N LYS A 240 8.49 10.14 -27.57
CA LYS A 240 9.36 9.15 -26.93
C LYS A 240 9.69 7.97 -27.84
N LEU A 241 8.78 7.63 -28.75
CA LEU A 241 8.83 6.40 -29.54
C LEU A 241 8.89 6.67 -31.05
N GLU A 242 9.45 5.71 -31.80
CA GLU A 242 9.52 5.78 -33.26
C GLU A 242 8.14 5.63 -33.91
N THR A 243 7.98 6.22 -35.10
CA THR A 243 6.80 6.01 -35.95
C THR A 243 6.66 4.52 -36.30
N GLY A 244 5.45 3.97 -36.24
CA GLY A 244 5.16 2.54 -36.40
C GLY A 244 5.03 1.75 -35.09
N LEU A 245 5.22 2.40 -33.93
CA LEU A 245 5.04 1.81 -32.60
C LEU A 245 3.82 2.38 -31.85
N GLU A 246 2.76 2.78 -32.56
CA GLU A 246 1.61 3.50 -32.01
C GLU A 246 0.88 2.69 -30.93
N VAL A 247 0.73 1.38 -31.12
CA VAL A 247 0.08 0.48 -30.15
C VAL A 247 0.88 0.42 -28.85
N TYR A 248 2.21 0.33 -28.95
CA TYR A 248 3.10 0.30 -27.79
C TYR A 248 3.15 1.67 -27.09
N ALA A 249 3.11 2.75 -27.86
CA ALA A 249 3.04 4.12 -27.35
C ALA A 249 1.77 4.34 -26.50
N SER A 250 0.62 3.85 -26.98
CA SER A 250 -0.64 3.91 -26.24
C SER A 250 -0.58 3.16 -24.90
N GLN A 251 -0.05 1.92 -24.89
CA GLN A 251 0.09 1.13 -23.65
C GLN A 251 0.97 1.81 -22.60
N MET A 252 2.02 2.51 -23.04
CA MET A 252 2.96 3.21 -22.17
C MET A 252 2.54 4.66 -21.88
N ARG A 253 1.38 5.11 -22.37
CA ARG A 253 0.88 6.49 -22.27
C ARG A 253 1.90 7.53 -22.78
N HIS A 254 2.50 7.26 -23.94
CA HIS A 254 3.46 8.13 -24.63
C HIS A 254 3.05 8.38 -26.09
N CYS A 255 3.69 9.36 -26.74
CA CYS A 255 3.48 9.66 -28.16
C CYS A 255 4.62 9.16 -29.07
N THR A 256 4.27 8.75 -30.28
CA THR A 256 5.23 8.55 -31.38
C THR A 256 5.60 9.87 -32.04
N MET A 257 6.69 9.88 -32.83
CA MET A 257 7.11 11.07 -33.60
C MET A 257 6.05 11.53 -34.60
N ALA A 258 5.43 10.62 -35.34
CA ALA A 258 4.38 10.98 -36.29
C ALA A 258 3.16 11.59 -35.59
N GLN A 259 2.75 11.05 -34.44
CA GLN A 259 1.67 11.62 -33.63
C GLN A 259 2.01 13.02 -33.12
N ALA A 260 3.24 13.24 -32.64
CA ALA A 260 3.68 14.56 -32.16
C ALA A 260 3.74 15.60 -33.30
N ILE A 261 4.14 15.20 -34.51
CA ILE A 261 4.13 16.05 -35.70
C ILE A 261 2.70 16.37 -36.15
N ASP A 262 1.81 15.36 -36.18
CA ASP A 262 0.40 15.52 -36.52
C ASP A 262 -0.30 16.50 -35.56
N VAL A 263 0.02 16.45 -34.26
CA VAL A 263 -0.43 17.47 -33.30
C VAL A 263 0.02 18.87 -33.73
N GLY A 264 1.30 19.05 -34.09
CA GLY A 264 1.85 20.32 -34.61
C GLY A 264 1.11 20.86 -35.83
N TYR A 265 0.75 19.99 -36.78
CA TYR A 265 -0.05 20.36 -37.95
C TYR A 265 -1.47 20.78 -37.56
N ARG A 266 -2.15 20.00 -36.71
CA ARG A 266 -3.54 20.28 -36.29
C ARG A 266 -3.68 21.60 -35.54
N ILE A 267 -2.67 22.00 -34.79
CA ILE A 267 -2.67 23.27 -34.05
C ILE A 267 -2.10 24.44 -34.86
N ASN A 268 -1.75 24.25 -36.14
CA ASN A 268 -1.11 25.24 -37.00
C ASN A 268 0.15 25.87 -36.35
N ALA A 269 1.03 25.03 -35.80
CA ALA A 269 2.29 25.49 -35.21
C ALA A 269 3.27 25.92 -36.32
N LYS A 270 3.86 27.11 -36.20
CA LYS A 270 4.86 27.57 -37.18
C LYS A 270 6.16 26.75 -37.11
N TYR A 271 6.54 26.31 -35.92
CA TYR A 271 7.67 25.41 -35.68
C TYR A 271 7.28 24.35 -34.64
N THR A 272 7.66 23.09 -34.88
CA THR A 272 7.47 21.99 -33.92
C THR A 272 8.82 21.42 -33.50
N ILE A 273 9.09 21.47 -32.20
CA ILE A 273 10.28 20.92 -31.56
C ILE A 273 9.88 19.62 -30.87
N LEU A 274 10.51 18.54 -31.28
CA LEU A 274 10.33 17.22 -30.68
C LEU A 274 11.32 17.03 -29.54
N TRP A 275 10.84 16.57 -28.37
CA TRP A 275 11.64 16.43 -27.15
C TRP A 275 11.36 15.09 -26.44
N HIS A 276 12.21 14.73 -25.47
CA HIS A 276 12.07 13.55 -24.59
C HIS A 276 12.13 12.20 -25.31
N PHE A 277 13.08 12.06 -26.24
CA PHE A 277 13.34 10.81 -26.96
C PHE A 277 13.85 9.72 -26.00
N SER A 278 13.18 8.57 -25.97
CA SER A 278 13.68 7.39 -25.25
C SER A 278 14.61 6.59 -26.17
N ARG A 279 15.87 7.01 -26.32
CA ARG A 279 16.87 6.24 -27.07
C ARG A 279 18.20 6.14 -26.34
N ARG A 280 18.85 4.97 -26.44
CA ARG A 280 20.20 4.69 -25.89
C ARG A 280 21.34 5.20 -26.77
N TYR A 281 21.09 5.54 -28.05
CA TYR A 281 22.10 5.99 -29.00
C TYR A 281 21.56 7.09 -29.93
N ALA A 282 22.42 8.05 -30.31
CA ALA A 282 22.09 9.10 -31.27
C ALA A 282 22.09 8.53 -32.70
N LYS A 283 20.95 8.60 -33.40
CA LYS A 283 20.81 8.32 -34.84
C LYS A 283 20.18 9.53 -35.52
N VAL A 284 20.57 9.80 -36.76
CA VAL A 284 19.96 10.84 -37.62
C VAL A 284 18.52 10.41 -37.92
N LEU A 285 17.55 11.31 -37.72
CA LEU A 285 16.15 11.06 -38.01
C LEU A 285 15.92 11.05 -39.53
N PHE A 286 15.21 10.03 -40.01
CA PHE A 286 14.57 10.06 -41.32
C PHE A 286 13.09 10.36 -41.09
N LEU A 287 12.66 11.57 -41.46
CA LEU A 287 11.24 11.90 -41.54
C LEU A 287 10.67 11.13 -42.73
N SER A 288 9.50 10.51 -42.58
CA SER A 288 8.78 9.96 -43.72
C SER A 288 8.46 11.12 -44.66
N GLU A 289 8.92 11.04 -45.92
CA GLU A 289 8.57 12.02 -46.94
C GLU A 289 7.04 12.14 -47.01
N THR A 290 6.53 13.33 -46.69
CA THR A 290 5.16 13.70 -46.98
C THR A 290 4.97 13.61 -48.50
N LYS A 291 3.89 12.94 -48.93
CA LYS A 291 3.38 13.10 -50.31
C LYS A 291 3.32 14.60 -50.61
N ASN A 292 4.02 15.01 -51.68
CA ASN A 292 4.08 16.38 -52.17
C ASN A 292 2.69 17.03 -52.27
N ASP A 293 2.68 18.33 -51.98
CA ASP A 293 1.63 19.32 -52.23
C ASP A 293 1.34 19.57 -53.73
N ASP A 294 1.37 18.55 -54.60
CA ASP A 294 1.18 18.70 -56.06
C ASP A 294 -0.25 18.44 -56.58
N GLU A 295 -1.26 18.38 -55.71
CA GLU A 295 -2.69 18.35 -56.10
C GLU A 295 -3.44 19.62 -55.66
N ARG A 296 -2.84 20.78 -55.92
CA ARG A 296 -3.55 22.06 -56.05
C ARG A 296 -3.28 22.67 -57.43
N GLN A 297 -4.03 22.22 -58.42
CA GLN A 297 -4.49 23.02 -59.54
C GLN A 297 -6.00 22.88 -59.67
#